data_AF-A0A2X1XEU0-F1
#
_entry.id   AF-A0A2X1XEU0-F1
#
_cell.length_a   1.000
_cell.length_b   1.000
_cell.length_c   1.000
_cell.angle_alpha   90.00
_cell.angle_beta   90.00
_cell.angle_gamma   90.00
#
_symmetry.space_group_name_H-M   'P 1'
#
loop_
_entity.id
_entity.type
_entity.pdbx_description
1 polymer ?
#
loop_
_entity_poly.entity_id
_entity_poly.type
_entity_poly.pdbx_seq_one_letter_code
_entity_poly.pdbx_strand_id
1 'polypeptide(L)' 'MLENFVMNDKCAAGTGRFLDVIAKVLEVDVSKLEELDELSTKDVSISSTCTVFAESEVISQLASGTKIEDIVKGIHNQ' A
#
# COMPACT_ATOMS: atom_id res chain seq x y z
N MET A 1 28.13 -13.74 -15.64
CA MET A 1 28.41 -12.97 -14.41
C MET A 1 27.06 -12.64 -13.79
N LEU A 2 26.52 -13.60 -13.04
CA LEU A 2 25.29 -13.45 -12.26
C LEU A 2 25.74 -13.06 -10.86
N GLU A 3 25.88 -11.76 -10.62
CA GLU A 3 26.25 -11.29 -9.29
C GLU A 3 25.33 -10.14 -8.89
N ASN A 4 24.28 -10.54 -8.18
CA ASN A 4 23.75 -9.82 -7.03
C ASN A 4 23.14 -8.45 -7.32
N PHE A 5 21.91 -8.47 -7.86
CA PHE A 5 20.89 -7.46 -7.54
C PHE A 5 20.55 -7.56 -6.05
N VAL A 6 21.47 -7.13 -5.20
CA VAL A 6 21.15 -6.74 -3.83
C VAL A 6 20.49 -5.36 -3.96
N MET A 7 19.21 -5.36 -4.33
CA MET A 7 18.36 -4.26 -3.87
C MET A 7 18.34 -4.39 -2.36
N ASN A 8 19.10 -3.51 -1.72
CA ASN A 8 19.00 -3.27 -0.30
C ASN A 8 17.64 -2.61 -0.05
N ASP A 9 16.56 -3.42 -0.07
CA ASP A 9 15.17 -3.05 0.21
C ASP A 9 14.94 -2.75 1.70
N LYS A 10 15.98 -2.35 2.43
CA LYS A 10 15.83 -1.46 3.59
C LYS A 10 15.55 0.00 3.18
N CYS A 11 15.52 0.32 1.89
CA CYS A 11 15.52 1.70 1.37
C CYS A 11 14.19 2.15 0.73
N ALA A 12 13.04 1.64 1.16
CA ALA A 12 11.73 2.24 0.83
C ALA A 12 10.77 2.32 2.04
N ALA A 13 11.24 1.96 3.23
CA ALA A 13 10.51 2.13 4.50
C ALA A 13 10.36 3.61 4.95
N GLY A 14 10.61 4.57 4.06
CA GLY A 14 10.62 6.00 4.34
C GLY A 14 9.46 6.74 3.65
N THR A 15 8.25 6.57 4.18
CA THR A 15 7.15 7.56 4.30
C THR A 15 6.62 8.37 3.10
N GLY A 16 7.18 8.29 1.88
CA GLY A 16 6.70 9.13 0.76
C GLY A 16 6.31 8.35 -0.50
N ARG A 17 7.17 7.45 -0.97
CA ARG A 17 6.99 6.78 -2.27
C ARG A 17 5.94 5.67 -2.22
N PHE A 18 5.77 5.06 -1.06
CA PHE A 18 4.79 4.01 -0.84
C PHE A 18 3.36 4.54 -0.94
N LEU A 19 3.03 5.57 -0.16
CA LEU A 19 1.72 6.23 -0.21
C LEU A 19 1.42 6.80 -1.59
N ASP A 20 2.41 7.34 -2.31
CA ASP A 20 2.24 7.83 -3.69
C ASP A 20 1.86 6.71 -4.68
N VAL A 21 2.48 5.53 -4.56
CA VAL A 21 2.13 4.35 -5.37
C VAL A 21 0.71 3.90 -5.05
N ILE A 22 0.38 3.77 -3.76
CA ILE A 22 -0.96 3.33 -3.34
C ILE A 22 -2.03 4.34 -3.76
N ALA A 23 -1.79 5.65 -3.59
CA ALA A 23 -2.68 6.70 -4.06
C ALA A 23 -2.94 6.62 -5.57
N LYS A 24 -1.90 6.36 -6.37
CA LYS A 24 -2.03 6.15 -7.82
C LYS A 24 -2.83 4.90 -8.17
N VAL A 25 -2.62 3.79 -7.47
CA VAL A 25 -3.36 2.53 -7.69
C VAL A 25 -4.84 2.71 -7.36
N LEU A 26 -5.13 3.47 -6.31
CA LEU A 26 -6.48 3.78 -5.86
C LEU A 26 -7.12 4.94 -6.64
N GLU A 27 -6.38 5.58 -7.55
CA GLU A 27 -6.76 6.80 -8.29
C GLU A 27 -7.26 7.94 -7.38
N VAL A 28 -6.63 8.11 -6.22
CA VAL A 28 -6.91 9.18 -5.25
C VAL A 28 -5.67 10.03 -4.99
N ASP A 29 -5.87 11.22 -4.43
CA ASP A 29 -4.77 12.03 -3.94
C ASP A 29 -4.20 11.45 -2.64
N VAL A 30 -2.88 11.56 -2.45
CA VAL A 30 -2.20 11.17 -1.20
C VAL A 30 -2.82 11.87 0.02
N SER A 31 -3.23 13.13 -0.13
CA SER A 31 -3.90 13.88 0.94
C SER A 31 -5.24 13.28 1.37
N LYS A 32 -5.91 12.54 0.49
CA LYS A 32 -7.18 11.85 0.80
C LYS A 32 -6.97 10.50 1.48
N LEU A 33 -5.76 9.96 1.46
CA LEU A 33 -5.48 8.68 2.13
C LEU A 33 -5.70 8.79 3.63
N GLU A 34 -5.35 9.93 4.25
CA GLU A 34 -5.61 10.18 5.67
C GLU A 34 -7.12 10.18 5.97
N GLU A 35 -7.92 10.88 5.15
CA GLU A 35 -9.38 10.88 5.30
C GLU A 35 -9.98 9.48 5.08
N LEU A 36 -9.48 8.73 4.09
CA LEU A 36 -9.91 7.36 3.81
C LEU A 36 -9.55 6.39 4.93
N ASP A 37 -8.41 6.58 5.58
CA ASP A 37 -7.98 5.81 6.75
C ASP A 37 -8.92 6.00 7.95
N GLU A 38 -9.44 7.21 8.16
CA GLU A 38 -10.41 7.51 9.20
C GLU A 38 -11.82 6.97 8.87
N LEU A 39 -12.16 6.89 7.58
CA LEU A 39 -13.43 6.34 7.10
C LEU A 39 -13.48 4.81 7.13
N SER A 40 -12.34 4.15 7.33
CA SER A 40 -12.28 2.70 7.41
C SER A 40 -13.22 2.15 8.47
N THR A 41 -13.99 1.15 8.08
CA THR A 41 -14.91 0.44 8.98
C THR A 41 -14.43 -0.97 9.31
N LYS A 42 -13.41 -1.46 8.58
CA LYS A 42 -12.81 -2.77 8.75
C LYS A 42 -11.30 -2.69 8.63
N ASP A 43 -10.63 -3.37 9.56
CA ASP A 43 -9.20 -3.58 9.49
C ASP A 43 -8.90 -4.69 8.47
N VAL A 44 -8.22 -4.33 7.38
CA VAL A 44 -7.76 -5.28 6.35
C VAL A 44 -6.25 -5.40 6.50
N SER A 45 -5.73 -6.49 7.04
CA SER A 45 -4.28 -6.60 7.19
C SER A 45 -3.59 -6.88 5.83
N ILE A 46 -2.71 -5.98 5.39
CA ILE A 46 -1.83 -6.20 4.23
C ILE A 46 -0.53 -6.82 4.76
N SER A 47 -0.16 -8.00 4.25
CA SER A 47 0.92 -8.80 4.84
C SER A 47 2.31 -8.43 4.34
N SER A 48 2.40 -7.73 3.21
CA SER A 48 3.66 -7.43 2.54
C SER A 48 4.26 -6.08 2.93
N THR A 49 5.45 -6.11 3.53
CA THR A 49 6.27 -4.92 3.79
C THR A 49 6.98 -4.37 2.55
N CYS A 50 6.97 -5.11 1.44
CA CYS A 50 7.57 -4.69 0.18
C CYS A 50 6.53 -3.98 -0.69
N THR A 51 6.81 -2.74 -1.10
CA THR A 51 5.91 -1.88 -1.89
C THR A 51 5.37 -2.56 -3.16
N VAL A 52 6.19 -3.36 -3.84
CA VAL A 52 5.79 -4.06 -5.07
C VAL A 52 4.73 -5.13 -4.81
N PHE A 53 4.86 -5.84 -3.69
CA PHE A 53 3.90 -6.87 -3.29
C PHE A 53 2.65 -6.26 -2.67
N ALA A 54 2.80 -5.20 -1.89
CA ALA A 54 1.68 -4.44 -1.33
C ALA A 54 0.79 -3.87 -2.45
N GLU A 55 1.35 -3.31 -3.52
CA GLU A 55 0.58 -2.89 -4.71
C GLU A 55 -0.28 -4.03 -5.28
N SER A 56 0.31 -5.22 -5.44
CA SER A 56 -0.40 -6.39 -5.96
C SER A 56 -1.52 -6.86 -5.01
N GLU A 57 -1.29 -6.81 -3.69
CA GLU A 57 -2.31 -7.09 -2.68
C GLU A 57 -3.45 -6.07 -2.74
N VAL A 58 -3.14 -4.77 -2.86
CA VAL A 58 -4.14 -3.70 -3.00
C VAL A 58 -5.01 -3.93 -4.22
N ILE A 59 -4.42 -4.21 -5.39
CA ILE A 59 -5.16 -4.53 -6.61
C ILE A 59 -6.06 -5.76 -6.40
N SER A 60 -5.55 -6.78 -5.70
CA SER A 60 -6.32 -7.99 -5.41
C SER A 60 -7.51 -7.73 -4.47
N GLN A 61 -7.33 -6.86 -3.47
CA GLN A 61 -8.39 -6.44 -2.54
C GLN A 61 -9.45 -5.59 -3.26
N LEU A 62 -9.01 -4.64 -4.10
CA LEU A 62 -9.91 -3.87 -4.97
C LEU A 62 -10.73 -4.79 -5.88
N ALA A 63 -10.08 -5.76 -6.53
CA ALA A 63 -10.74 -6.74 -7.38
C ALA A 63 -11.71 -7.64 -6.61
N SER A 64 -11.48 -7.87 -5.32
CA SER A 64 -12.36 -8.60 -4.42
C SER A 64 -13.56 -7.78 -3.93
N GLY A 65 -13.63 -6.49 -4.28
CA GLY A 65 -14.68 -5.58 -3.84
C GLY A 65 -14.45 -5.01 -2.43
N THR A 66 -13.25 -5.14 -1.89
CA THR A 66 -12.88 -4.48 -0.63
C THR A 66 -12.87 -2.97 -0.86
N LYS A 67 -13.41 -2.22 0.11
CA LYS A 67 -13.45 -0.78 -0.01
C LYS A 67 -12.05 -0.18 0.11
N ILE A 68 -11.85 0.93 -0.59
CA ILE A 68 -10.59 1.68 -0.59
C ILE A 68 -10.20 2.11 0.83
N GLU A 69 -11.15 2.63 1.62
CA GLU A 69 -10.97 3.03 3.03
C GLU A 69 -10.35 1.92 3.89
N ASP A 70 -10.86 0.68 3.75
CA ASP A 70 -10.40 -0.47 4.51
C ASP A 70 -9.01 -0.94 4.07
N ILE A 71 -8.71 -0.87 2.76
CA ILE A 71 -7.39 -1.18 2.21
C ILE A 71 -6.34 -0.19 2.70
N VAL A 72 -6.66 1.11 2.66
CA VAL A 72 -5.76 2.18 3.13
C VAL A 72 -5.43 1.99 4.61
N LYS A 73 -6.42 1.63 5.43
CA LYS A 73 -6.22 1.31 6.85
C LYS A 73 -5.21 0.20 7.07
N GLY A 74 -5.32 -0.85 6.26
CA GLY A 74 -4.41 -1.99 6.26
C GLY A 74 -2.96 -1.67 6.00
N ILE A 75 -2.75 -0.65 5.17
CA ILE A 75 -1.45 -0.19 4.72
C ILE A 75 -0.82 0.75 5.74
N HIS A 76 -1.64 1.57 6.40
CA HIS A 76 -1.20 2.51 7.44
C HIS A 76 -0.76 1.79 8.72
N ASN A 77 -1.36 0.64 9.04
CA ASN A 77 -1.09 -0.11 10.26
C ASN A 77 0.16 -1.04 10.18
N GLN A 78 1.02 -0.89 9.15
CA GLN A 78 2.26 -1.64 8.92
C GLN A 78 3.51 -0.92 9.46
#